data_AF-A0A7K4H7V0-F1
#
_entry.id   AF-A0A7K4H7V0-F1
#
_cell.length_a   1.000
_cell.length_b   1.000
_cell.length_c   1.000
_cell.angle_alpha   90.00
_cell.angle_beta   90.00
_cell.angle_gamma   90.00
#
_symmetry.space_group_name_H-M   'P 1'
#
loop_
_entity.id
_entity.type
_entity.pdbx_description
1 polymer ?
#
loop_
_entity_poly.entity_id
_entity_poly.type
_entity_poly.pdbx_seq_one_letter_code
_entity_poly.pdbx_strand_id
1 'polypeptide(L)'
;MILKTNQVKSKFFAHTYSIIARDPKTGKMGVGVQSHWFSVGSVVSWGEAGIGVVATQSLVNKSFGLRGLKILKQGKSPQEAIE
;
A
#
# COMPACT_ATOMS: atom_id res chain seq x y z
N MET A 1 -17.00 42.39 22.76
CA MET A 1 -17.15 40.91 22.71
C MET A 1 -16.61 40.44 21.37
N ILE A 2 -15.35 39.97 21.32
CA ILE A 2 -14.70 39.50 20.10
C ILE A 2 -14.52 37.98 20.25
N LEU A 3 -15.31 37.21 19.51
CA LEU A 3 -15.15 35.76 19.44
C LEU A 3 -13.98 35.46 18.49
N LYS A 4 -12.78 35.31 19.06
CA LYS A 4 -11.67 34.65 18.37
C LYS A 4 -12.05 33.20 18.20
N THR A 5 -12.45 32.82 16.98
CA THR A 5 -12.56 31.42 16.59
C THR A 5 -11.16 30.80 16.68
N ASN A 6 -10.93 30.03 17.73
CA ASN A 6 -9.78 29.15 17.81
C ASN A 6 -9.79 28.26 16.57
N GLN A 7 -8.83 28.49 15.68
CA GLN A 7 -8.45 27.56 14.64
C GLN A 7 -8.09 26.24 15.32
N VAL A 8 -9.04 25.32 15.43
CA VAL A 8 -8.77 23.94 15.77
C VAL A 8 -7.98 23.38 14.60
N LYS A 9 -6.65 23.50 14.68
CA LYS A 9 -5.74 22.72 13.82
C LYS A 9 -5.90 21.26 14.22
N SER A 10 -6.96 20.63 13.75
CA SER A 10 -6.95 19.18 13.61
C SER A 10 -5.94 18.87 12.50
N LYS A 11 -4.67 18.74 12.85
CA LYS A 11 -3.73 17.93 12.06
C LYS A 11 -4.26 16.51 12.18
N PHE A 12 -5.25 16.15 11.37
CA PHE A 12 -5.70 14.78 11.25
C PHE A 12 -4.50 13.98 10.75
N PHE A 13 -3.82 13.28 11.67
CA PHE A 13 -2.79 12.33 11.30
C PHE A 13 -3.48 11.12 10.66
N ALA A 14 -3.72 11.21 9.35
CA ALA A 14 -4.17 10.08 8.56
C ALA A 14 -3.01 9.10 8.42
N HIS A 15 -2.98 8.09 9.28
CA HIS A 15 -1.98 7.03 9.23
C HIS A 15 -2.44 5.89 8.33
N THR A 16 -1.49 5.33 7.59
CA THR A 16 -1.66 4.09 6.84
C THR A 16 -0.43 3.23 7.08
N TYR A 17 -0.66 1.98 7.46
CA TYR A 17 0.39 0.99 7.63
C TYR A 17 0.05 -0.24 6.79
N SER A 18 1.05 -0.82 6.14
CA SER A 18 0.90 -2.05 5.37
C SER A 18 1.99 -3.04 5.74
N ILE A 19 1.68 -4.33 5.65
CA ILE A 19 2.63 -5.42 5.86
C ILE A 19 2.52 -6.41 4.70
N ILE A 20 3.68 -6.87 4.23
CA ILE A 20 3.81 -8.01 3.34
C ILE A 20 4.46 -9.14 4.14
N ALA A 21 3.90 -10.34 4.03
CA ALA A 21 4.46 -11.54 4.63
C ALA A 21 4.65 -12.62 3.56
N ARG A 22 5.73 -13.39 3.68
CA ARG A 22 6.04 -14.57 2.87
C ARG A 22 6.32 -15.74 3.78
N ASP A 23 5.63 -16.85 3.57
CA ASP A 23 6.01 -18.13 4.16
C ASP A 23 7.14 -18.76 3.33
N PRO A 24 8.36 -18.92 3.88
CA PRO A 24 9.48 -19.49 3.13
C PRO A 24 9.30 -20.97 2.80
N LYS A 25 8.47 -21.73 3.53
CA LYS A 25 8.28 -23.16 3.30
C LYS A 25 7.34 -23.42 2.12
N THR A 26 6.25 -22.67 2.03
CA THR A 26 5.23 -22.87 0.98
C THR A 26 5.32 -21.87 -0.16
N GLY A 27 6.06 -20.78 0.02
CA GLY A 27 6.13 -19.68 -0.94
C GLY A 27 4.86 -18.81 -0.96
N LYS A 28 3.86 -19.08 -0.13
CA LYS A 28 2.64 -18.27 -0.03
C LYS A 28 2.99 -16.86 0.44
N MET A 29 2.34 -15.87 -0.15
CA MET A 29 2.52 -14.46 0.19
C MET A 29 1.17 -13.83 0.48
N GLY A 30 1.18 -12.84 1.37
CA GLY A 30 0.00 -12.05 1.72
C GLY A 30 0.38 -10.60 1.93
N VAL A 31 -0.59 -9.72 1.71
CA VAL A 31 -0.47 -8.28 1.98
C VAL A 31 -1.68 -7.84 2.80
N GLY A 32 -1.41 -7.05 3.83
CA GLY A 32 -2.43 -6.43 4.69
C GLY A 32 -2.21 -4.94 4.79
N VAL A 33 -3.29 -4.18 4.90
CA VAL A 33 -3.25 -2.72 5.08
C VAL A 33 -4.29 -2.27 6.09
N GLN A 34 -3.91 -1.31 6.93
CA GLN A 34 -4.79 -0.60 7.84
C GLN A 34 -4.71 0.90 7.53
N SER A 35 -5.85 1.57 7.48
CA SER A 35 -5.95 3.00 7.29
C SER A 35 -7.26 3.52 7.86
N HIS A 36 -7.33 4.82 8.12
CA HIS A 36 -8.60 5.49 8.35
C HIS A 36 -9.44 5.60 7.05
N TRP A 37 -8.83 5.41 5.88
CA TRP A 37 -9.48 5.58 4.58
C TRP A 37 -10.37 4.38 4.21
N PHE A 38 -11.58 4.66 3.72
CA PHE A 38 -12.53 3.63 3.32
C PHE A 38 -11.99 2.76 2.18
N SER A 39 -12.19 1.44 2.30
CA SER A 39 -11.84 0.46 1.26
C SER A 39 -10.37 0.48 0.82
N VAL A 40 -9.46 0.83 1.74
CA VAL A 40 -8.01 0.95 1.45
C VAL A 40 -7.40 -0.33 0.84
N GLY A 41 -7.91 -1.52 1.18
CA GLY A 41 -7.45 -2.79 0.62
C GLY A 41 -7.56 -2.85 -0.90
N SER A 42 -8.64 -2.32 -1.47
CA SER A 42 -8.87 -2.31 -2.93
C SER A 42 -7.93 -1.39 -3.72
N VAL A 43 -7.17 -0.54 -3.04
CA VAL A 43 -6.29 0.44 -3.68
C VAL A 43 -4.81 0.20 -3.36
N VAL A 44 -4.49 -0.30 -2.15
CA VAL A 44 -3.10 -0.55 -1.71
C VAL A 44 -2.63 -1.96 -2.03
N SER A 45 -3.50 -2.97 -1.90
CA SER A 45 -3.11 -4.38 -1.87
C SER A 45 -3.25 -5.04 -3.24
N TRP A 46 -2.12 -5.45 -3.82
CA TRP A 46 -2.07 -6.13 -5.11
C TRP A 46 -1.37 -7.49 -4.97
N GLY A 47 -1.85 -8.50 -5.67
CA GLY A 47 -1.23 -9.82 -5.70
C GLY A 47 -1.61 -10.62 -6.94
N GLU A 48 -0.65 -11.38 -7.46
CA GLU A 48 -0.85 -12.34 -8.55
C GLU A 48 -0.19 -13.67 -8.17
N ALA A 49 -0.95 -14.75 -8.23
CA ALA A 49 -0.49 -16.08 -7.84
C ALA A 49 0.70 -16.52 -8.70
N GLY A 50 1.74 -17.04 -8.06
CA GLY A 50 2.98 -17.44 -8.73
C GLY A 50 3.90 -16.27 -9.13
N ILE A 51 3.46 -15.02 -8.99
CA ILE A 51 4.27 -13.83 -9.33
C ILE A 51 4.73 -13.10 -8.07
N GLY A 52 3.80 -12.64 -7.23
CA GLY A 52 4.14 -11.90 -6.02
C GLY A 52 3.04 -10.96 -5.52
N VAL A 53 3.42 -10.08 -4.59
CA VAL A 53 2.54 -9.09 -3.96
C VAL A 53 3.18 -7.71 -3.98
N VAL A 54 2.36 -6.66 -4.11
CA VAL A 54 2.79 -5.25 -4.12
C VAL A 54 1.87 -4.44 -3.20
N ALA A 55 2.45 -3.57 -2.39
CA ALA A 55 1.73 -2.63 -1.54
C ALA A 55 2.04 -1.20 -1.99
N THR A 56 1.03 -0.47 -2.49
CA THR A 56 1.21 0.91 -2.95
C THR A 56 0.67 1.91 -1.92
N GLN A 57 1.54 2.67 -1.28
CA GLN A 57 1.24 3.79 -0.36
C GLN A 57 2.33 4.87 -0.56
N SER A 58 2.21 6.18 -0.31
CA SER A 58 1.16 7.11 0.17
C SER A 58 0.57 7.90 -1.03
N LEU A 59 -0.65 8.44 -0.92
CA LEU A 59 -1.40 9.07 -2.04
C LEU A 59 -1.46 8.15 -3.28
N VAL A 60 -2.24 7.07 -3.15
CA VAL A 60 -2.20 5.92 -4.06
C VAL A 60 -2.38 6.29 -5.54
N ASN A 61 -1.38 5.98 -6.34
CA ASN A 61 -1.53 5.77 -7.78
C ASN A 61 -1.72 4.27 -8.05
N LYS A 62 -2.95 3.85 -8.35
CA LYS A 62 -3.31 2.44 -8.60
C LYS A 62 -2.45 1.76 -9.68
N SER A 63 -1.94 2.53 -10.65
CA SER A 63 -1.10 1.97 -11.71
C SER A 63 0.18 1.33 -11.17
N PHE A 64 0.67 1.73 -9.99
CA PHE A 64 1.91 1.22 -9.42
C PHE A 64 1.78 -0.25 -9.03
N GLY A 65 0.59 -0.70 -8.60
CA GLY A 65 0.35 -2.09 -8.26
C GLY A 65 0.46 -2.99 -9.48
N LEU A 66 -0.26 -2.63 -10.55
CA LEU A 66 -0.22 -3.36 -11.82
C LEU A 66 1.17 -3.33 -12.48
N ARG A 67 1.86 -2.18 -12.44
CA ARG A 67 3.23 -2.06 -13.00
C ARG A 67 4.24 -2.88 -12.21
N GLY A 68 4.20 -2.83 -10.88
CA GLY A 68 5.06 -3.64 -10.03
C GLY A 68 4.87 -5.13 -10.30
N LEU A 69 3.62 -5.61 -10.34
CA LEU A 69 3.33 -7.01 -10.71
C LEU A 69 3.84 -7.36 -12.12
N LYS A 70 3.68 -6.46 -13.09
CA LYS A 70 4.20 -6.67 -14.45
C LYS A 70 5.72 -6.82 -14.47
N ILE A 71 6.45 -6.03 -13.69
CA ILE A 71 7.92 -6.12 -13.60
C ILE A 71 8.32 -7.42 -12.89
N LEU A 72 7.69 -7.75 -11.76
CA LEU A 72 7.92 -9.03 -11.07
C LEU A 72 7.67 -10.24 -12.00
N LYS A 73 6.63 -10.17 -12.84
CA LYS A 73 6.31 -11.20 -13.83
C LYS A 73 7.40 -11.41 -14.88
N GLN A 74 8.28 -10.43 -15.10
CA GLN A 74 9.44 -10.55 -15.98
C GLN A 74 10.63 -11.24 -15.29
N GLY A 75 10.47 -11.73 -14.05
CA GLY A 75 11.54 -12.36 -13.27
C GLY A 75 12.49 -11.36 -12.60
N LYS A 76 12.12 -10.08 -12.59
CA LYS A 76 12.86 -9.01 -11.92
C LYS A 76 12.68 -9.07 -10.41
N SER A 77 13.71 -8.65 -9.69
CA SER A 77 13.68 -8.58 -8.23
C SER A 77 12.68 -7.53 -7.72
N PRO A 78 12.18 -7.65 -6.48
CA PRO A 78 11.36 -6.61 -5.87
C PRO A 78 12.03 -5.23 -5.82
N GLN A 79 13.35 -5.18 -5.69
CA GLN A 79 14.14 -3.95 -5.71
C GLN A 79 14.08 -3.28 -7.10
N GLU A 80 14.31 -4.04 -8.17
CA GLU A 80 14.16 -3.54 -9.54
C GLU A 80 12.73 -3.12 -9.88
N ALA A 81 11.72 -3.67 -9.20
CA ALA A 81 10.31 -3.35 -9.45
C ALA A 81 9.84 -2.03 -8.82
N ILE A 82 10.61 -1.45 -7.89
CA ILE A 82 10.26 -0.21 -7.17
C ILE A 82 11.16 0.99 -7.53
N GLU A 83 12.18 0.77 -8.35
CA GLU A 83 13.00 1.82 -8.98
C GLU A 83 12.24 2.51 -10.14
#